data_AF-A0A211YYN6-F1
#
_entry.id   AF-A0A211YYN6-F1
#
_cell.length_a   1.000
_cell.length_b   1.000
_cell.length_c   1.000
_cell.angle_alpha   90.00
_cell.angle_beta   90.00
_cell.angle_gamma   90.00
#
_symmetry.space_group_name_H-M   'P 1'
#
loop_
_entity.id
_entity.type
_entity.pdbx_description
1 polymer ?
#
loop_
_entity_poly.entity_id
_entity_poly.type
_entity_poly.pdbx_seq_one_letter_code
_entity_poly.pdbx_strand_id
1 'polypeptide(L)'
;MTGAVPAALVASLLSVVHGYTGYPVPIDPPAVVLLPHAQLEAMACTHPCAVMGFAEPDGTIALDDTLRIGVDPAETSILVHELTHFLQRAAAHGAAATDCAAWLEREREAYDVQYRWLRDTAPNMREFSIRLARLGTHPMIPPCRPGQAAPADAPGIAPG
;
A
#
# COMPACT_ATOMS: atom_id res chain seq x y z
N MET A 1 11.69 -17.86 10.36
CA MET A 1 11.53 -16.67 11.21
C MET A 1 11.25 -15.52 10.27
N THR A 2 9.98 -15.17 10.09
CA THR A 2 9.58 -13.93 9.41
C THR A 2 10.10 -12.79 10.27
N GLY A 3 11.11 -12.08 9.78
CA GLY A 3 11.71 -10.96 10.49
C GLY A 3 10.75 -9.79 10.49
N ALA A 4 10.61 -9.11 11.63
CA ALA A 4 9.86 -7.86 11.69
C ALA A 4 10.46 -6.84 10.70
N VAL A 5 9.61 -6.06 10.06
CA VAL A 5 10.06 -4.95 9.20
C VAL A 5 10.81 -3.93 10.09
N PRO A 6 12.07 -3.57 9.79
CA PRO A 6 12.82 -2.67 10.65
C PRO A 6 12.15 -1.29 10.76
N ALA A 7 11.99 -0.76 11.97
CA ALA A 7 11.40 0.57 12.19
C ALA A 7 12.13 1.68 11.43
N ALA A 8 13.46 1.57 11.28
CA ALA A 8 14.26 2.51 10.51
C ALA A 8 13.92 2.49 9.00
N LEU A 9 13.55 1.33 8.45
CA LEU A 9 13.07 1.24 7.07
C LEU A 9 11.69 1.90 6.94
N VAL A 10 10.78 1.65 7.88
CA VAL A 10 9.46 2.30 7.87
C VAL A 10 9.59 3.83 7.93
N ALA A 11 10.42 4.35 8.83
CA ALA A 11 10.66 5.79 8.97
C ALA A 11 11.29 6.42 7.71
N SER A 12 12.22 5.72 7.06
CA SER A 12 12.83 6.22 5.82
C SER A 12 11.83 6.22 4.67
N LEU A 13 11.01 5.18 4.52
CA LEU A 13 9.96 5.12 3.51
C LEU A 13 8.88 6.18 3.74
N LEU A 14 8.46 6.42 4.99
CA LEU A 14 7.54 7.51 5.33
C LEU A 14 8.08 8.88 4.89
N SER A 15 9.37 9.13 5.10
CA SER A 15 10.01 10.37 4.67
C SER A 15 9.98 10.52 3.14
N VAL A 16 10.13 9.41 2.40
CA VAL A 16 10.04 9.40 0.94
C VAL A 16 8.60 9.64 0.47
N VAL A 17 7.61 8.94 1.05
CA VAL A 17 6.19 9.15 0.72
C VAL A 17 5.78 10.59 0.99
N HIS A 18 6.18 11.17 2.14
CA HIS A 18 6.01 12.59 2.44
C HIS A 18 6.61 13.48 1.36
N GLY A 19 7.83 13.18 0.90
CA GLY A 19 8.46 13.94 -0.17
C GLY A 19 7.70 13.90 -1.50
N TYR A 20 6.94 12.84 -1.76
CA TYR A 20 6.13 12.71 -2.97
C TYR A 20 4.74 13.35 -2.87
N THR A 21 4.09 13.26 -1.71
CA THR A 21 2.69 13.67 -1.52
C THR A 21 2.53 15.00 -0.79
N GLY A 22 3.51 15.38 0.03
CA GLY A 22 3.43 16.52 0.95
C GLY A 22 2.63 16.26 2.23
N TYR A 23 2.07 15.06 2.44
CA TYR A 23 1.31 14.75 3.65
C TYR A 23 2.18 14.79 4.91
N PRO A 24 1.69 15.33 6.04
CA PRO A 24 2.46 15.37 7.28
C PRO A 24 2.77 13.96 7.78
N VAL A 25 4.00 13.72 8.22
CA VAL A 25 4.38 12.46 8.89
C VAL A 25 4.00 12.56 10.37
N PRO A 26 3.14 11.66 10.89
CA PRO A 26 2.83 11.60 12.32
C PRO A 26 4.08 11.35 13.17
N ILE A 27 4.05 11.79 14.43
CA ILE A 27 5.14 11.55 15.40
C ILE A 27 5.34 10.05 15.61
N ASP A 28 4.23 9.31 15.72
CA ASP A 28 4.23 7.87 15.91
C ASP A 28 4.11 7.17 14.55
N PRO A 29 5.14 6.43 14.10
CA PRO A 29 5.06 5.65 12.87
C PRO A 29 4.10 4.45 13.05
N PRO A 30 3.55 3.91 11.95
CA PRO A 30 2.66 2.76 12.02
C PRO A 30 3.42 1.52 12.49
N ALA A 31 2.75 0.66 13.25
CA ALA A 31 3.20 -0.70 13.46
C ALA A 31 3.02 -1.47 12.14
N VAL A 32 4.03 -2.25 11.75
CA VAL A 32 3.95 -3.14 10.58
C VAL A 32 3.97 -4.58 11.05
N VAL A 33 2.91 -5.32 10.72
CA VAL A 33 2.73 -6.73 11.08
C VAL A 33 2.73 -7.59 9.82
N LEU A 34 3.42 -8.74 9.89
CA LEU A 34 3.41 -9.75 8.84
C LEU A 34 2.42 -10.85 9.24
N LEU A 35 1.43 -11.12 8.40
CA LEU A 35 0.36 -12.07 8.66
C LEU A 35 0.28 -13.12 7.54
N PRO A 36 -0.15 -14.35 7.84
CA PRO A 36 -0.47 -15.32 6.80
C PRO A 36 -1.55 -14.76 5.86
N HIS A 37 -1.43 -15.04 4.57
CA HIS A 37 -2.36 -14.55 3.53
C HIS A 37 -3.84 -14.67 3.91
N ALA A 38 -4.24 -15.84 4.42
CA ALA A 38 -5.62 -16.11 4.79
C ALA A 38 -6.15 -15.20 5.93
N GLN A 39 -5.28 -14.72 6.82
CA GLN A 39 -5.67 -13.74 7.85
C GLN A 39 -5.82 -12.35 7.24
N LEU A 40 -4.88 -11.95 6.37
CA LEU A 40 -4.94 -10.67 5.67
C LEU A 40 -6.18 -10.57 4.78
N GLU A 41 -6.48 -11.62 4.03
CA GLU A 41 -7.69 -11.74 3.21
C GLU A 41 -8.96 -11.58 4.06
N ALA A 42 -9.05 -12.27 5.20
CA ALA A 42 -10.20 -12.18 6.10
C ALA A 42 -10.38 -10.79 6.74
N MET A 43 -9.31 -10.00 6.83
CA MET A 43 -9.35 -8.62 7.33
C MET A 43 -9.77 -7.63 6.26
N ALA A 44 -9.31 -7.82 5.03
CA ALA A 44 -9.37 -6.81 3.98
C ALA A 44 -10.44 -7.09 2.91
N CYS A 45 -11.00 -8.31 2.85
CA CYS A 45 -11.89 -8.72 1.77
C CYS A 45 -13.09 -9.56 2.27
N THR A 46 -14.20 -9.46 1.56
CA THR A 46 -15.41 -10.28 1.78
C THR A 46 -15.42 -11.57 0.96
N HIS A 47 -14.44 -11.76 0.07
CA HIS A 47 -14.26 -12.92 -0.81
C HIS A 47 -12.76 -13.24 -0.93
N PRO A 48 -12.37 -14.42 -1.44
CA PRO A 48 -10.99 -14.68 -1.77
C PRO A 48 -10.40 -13.62 -2.69
N CYS A 49 -9.28 -13.01 -2.28
CA CYS A 49 -8.70 -11.87 -2.96
C CYS A 49 -7.18 -11.89 -2.84
N ALA A 50 -6.49 -11.34 -3.85
CA ALA A 50 -5.03 -11.32 -3.87
C ALA A 50 -4.46 -10.11 -3.12
N VAL A 51 -4.95 -9.82 -1.92
CA VAL A 51 -4.45 -8.71 -1.09
C VAL A 51 -3.06 -9.04 -0.55
N MET A 52 -2.15 -8.05 -0.57
CA MET A 52 -0.78 -8.21 -0.08
C MET A 52 -0.42 -7.20 1.01
N GLY A 53 -1.24 -6.18 1.19
CA GLY A 53 -1.12 -5.18 2.24
C GLY A 53 -2.49 -4.58 2.57
N PHE A 54 -2.62 -4.09 3.80
CA PHE A 54 -3.79 -3.36 4.25
C PHE A 54 -3.43 -2.38 5.37
N ALA A 55 -3.61 -1.09 5.13
CA ALA A 55 -3.57 -0.04 6.14
C ALA A 55 -4.90 0.01 6.92
N GLU A 56 -4.87 -0.49 8.15
CA GLU A 56 -6.02 -0.58 9.03
C GLU A 56 -6.51 0.78 9.54
N PRO A 57 -7.78 0.89 9.97
CA PRO A 57 -8.30 2.14 10.50
C PRO A 57 -7.62 2.66 11.76
N ASP A 58 -7.01 1.78 12.55
CA ASP A 58 -6.27 2.14 13.76
C ASP A 58 -4.84 2.63 13.49
N GLY A 59 -4.40 2.59 12.22
CA GLY A 59 -3.07 2.98 11.79
C GLY A 59 -2.05 1.85 11.71
N THR A 60 -2.43 0.60 12.02
CA THR A 60 -1.60 -0.58 11.80
C THR A 60 -1.50 -0.87 10.30
N ILE A 61 -0.33 -1.32 9.84
CA ILE A 61 -0.15 -1.85 8.49
C ILE A 61 0.06 -3.35 8.58
N ALA A 62 -0.90 -4.09 8.04
CA ALA A 62 -0.80 -5.54 7.87
C ALA A 62 -0.25 -5.85 6.47
N LEU A 63 0.72 -6.75 6.38
CA LEU A 63 1.31 -7.22 5.13
C LEU A 63 1.32 -8.75 5.09
N ASP A 64 1.29 -9.29 3.88
CA ASP A 64 1.44 -10.73 3.67
C ASP A 64 2.84 -11.21 4.09
N ASP A 65 2.89 -12.31 4.85
CA ASP A 65 4.13 -12.83 5.44
C ASP A 65 5.11 -13.47 4.44
N THR A 66 4.69 -13.62 3.18
CA THR A 66 5.56 -14.07 2.08
C THR A 66 6.40 -12.93 1.50
N LEU A 67 6.09 -11.66 1.80
CA LEU A 67 6.81 -10.50 1.29
C LEU A 67 8.19 -10.32 1.93
N ARG A 68 9.21 -10.12 1.10
CA ARG A 68 10.61 -9.86 1.44
C ARG A 68 10.89 -8.36 1.47
N ILE A 69 10.18 -7.68 2.37
CA ILE A 69 10.30 -6.24 2.61
C ILE A 69 11.74 -5.85 2.96
N GLY A 70 12.25 -4.79 2.33
CA GLY A 70 13.62 -4.31 2.47
C GLY A 70 14.67 -5.10 1.68
N VAL A 71 14.28 -6.23 1.06
CA VAL A 71 15.16 -7.06 0.25
C VAL A 71 14.79 -6.99 -1.22
N ASP A 72 13.50 -7.19 -1.55
CA ASP A 72 13.00 -7.02 -2.91
C ASP A 72 12.31 -5.67 -3.07
N PRO A 73 12.78 -4.80 -3.98
CA PRO A 73 12.13 -3.52 -4.23
C PRO A 73 10.68 -3.65 -4.69
N ALA A 74 10.32 -4.63 -5.53
CA ALA A 74 8.93 -4.81 -5.95
C ALA A 74 8.04 -5.05 -4.74
N GLU A 75 8.40 -6.02 -3.89
CA GLU A 75 7.64 -6.38 -2.70
C GLU A 75 7.66 -5.23 -1.65
N THR A 76 8.78 -4.53 -1.51
CA THR A 76 8.88 -3.33 -0.64
C THR A 76 7.99 -2.19 -1.12
N SER A 77 7.73 -2.08 -2.42
CA SER A 77 6.85 -1.05 -2.95
C SER A 77 5.39 -1.23 -2.51
N ILE A 78 4.98 -2.44 -2.13
CA ILE A 78 3.66 -2.69 -1.53
C ILE A 78 3.56 -2.00 -0.16
N LEU A 79 4.61 -2.04 0.67
CA LEU A 79 4.64 -1.26 1.90
C LEU A 79 4.59 0.26 1.62
N VAL A 80 5.22 0.73 0.54
CA VAL A 80 5.14 2.15 0.14
C VAL A 80 3.71 2.55 -0.21
N HIS A 81 2.95 1.67 -0.86
CA HIS A 81 1.53 1.85 -1.12
C HIS A 81 0.74 1.99 0.20
N GLU A 82 0.89 1.05 1.14
CA GLU A 82 0.18 1.10 2.43
C GLU A 82 0.57 2.32 3.28
N LEU A 83 1.84 2.72 3.27
CA LEU A 83 2.29 3.95 3.95
C LEU A 83 1.65 5.20 3.34
N THR A 84 1.31 5.17 2.06
CA THR A 84 0.56 6.27 1.42
C THR A 84 -0.85 6.35 1.99
N HIS A 85 -1.56 5.22 2.14
CA HIS A 85 -2.85 5.19 2.80
C HIS A 85 -2.81 5.63 4.26
N PHE A 86 -1.78 5.23 4.99
CA PHE A 86 -1.55 5.70 6.35
C PHE A 86 -1.45 7.23 6.41
N LEU A 87 -0.63 7.85 5.54
CA LEU A 87 -0.48 9.31 5.49
C LEU A 87 -1.74 10.03 4.99
N GLN A 88 -2.44 9.49 3.99
CA GLN A 88 -3.73 10.03 3.53
C GLN A 88 -4.74 10.08 4.68
N ARG A 89 -4.81 9.01 5.49
CA ARG A 89 -5.72 8.94 6.64
C ARG A 89 -5.31 9.92 7.74
N ALA A 90 -4.01 10.04 8.03
CA ALA A 90 -3.49 11.03 8.98
C ALA A 90 -3.83 12.47 8.54
N ALA A 91 -3.62 12.80 7.25
CA ALA A 91 -3.96 14.09 6.68
C ALA A 91 -5.48 14.38 6.71
N ALA A 92 -6.30 13.34 6.62
CA ALA A 92 -7.75 13.41 6.78
C ALA A 92 -8.22 13.33 8.25
N HIS A 93 -7.33 13.46 9.22
CA HIS A 93 -7.64 13.34 10.66
C HIS A 93 -8.37 12.04 11.04
N GLY A 94 -7.99 10.92 10.41
CA GLY A 94 -8.59 9.61 10.63
C GLY A 94 -9.82 9.31 9.77
N ALA A 95 -10.31 10.27 8.96
CA ALA A 95 -11.52 10.08 8.18
C ALA A 95 -11.33 9.09 7.01
N ALA A 96 -12.26 8.14 6.92
CA ALA A 96 -12.41 7.26 5.77
C ALA A 96 -12.77 8.05 4.50
N ALA A 97 -12.66 7.41 3.34
CA ALA A 97 -13.17 7.98 2.10
C ALA A 97 -14.69 8.15 2.19
N THR A 98 -15.19 9.32 1.78
CA THR A 98 -16.62 9.65 1.90
C THR A 98 -17.49 8.87 0.93
N ASP A 99 -16.96 8.54 -0.25
CA ASP A 99 -17.64 7.79 -1.30
C ASP A 99 -16.61 7.02 -2.16
N CYS A 100 -17.11 6.28 -3.16
CA CYS A 100 -16.28 5.51 -4.08
C CYS A 100 -15.28 6.40 -4.84
N ALA A 101 -15.69 7.60 -5.26
CA ALA A 101 -14.80 8.48 -6.02
C ALA A 101 -13.62 8.95 -5.16
N ALA A 102 -13.88 9.36 -3.92
CA ALA A 102 -12.83 9.72 -2.97
C ALA A 102 -11.92 8.54 -2.63
N TRP A 103 -12.47 7.32 -2.53
CA TRP A 103 -11.67 6.12 -2.34
C TRP A 103 -10.77 5.86 -3.56
N LEU A 104 -11.33 5.90 -4.77
CA LEU A 104 -10.60 5.65 -6.01
C LEU A 104 -9.46 6.65 -6.24
N GLU A 105 -9.64 7.93 -5.89
CA GLU A 105 -8.57 8.92 -5.95
C GLU A 105 -7.43 8.61 -4.98
N ARG A 106 -7.76 8.14 -3.76
CA ARG A 106 -6.75 7.71 -2.78
C ARG A 106 -5.95 6.51 -3.28
N GLU A 107 -6.62 5.54 -3.89
CA GLU A 107 -5.97 4.36 -4.50
C GLU A 107 -5.06 4.73 -5.67
N ARG A 108 -5.53 5.61 -6.57
CA ARG A 108 -4.74 6.11 -7.70
C ARG A 108 -3.46 6.78 -7.23
N GLU A 109 -3.55 7.65 -6.23
CA GLU A 109 -2.38 8.30 -5.64
C GLU A 109 -1.42 7.29 -5.02
N ALA A 110 -1.93 6.28 -4.30
CA ALA A 110 -1.09 5.23 -3.69
C ALA A 110 -0.32 4.41 -4.76
N TYR A 111 -0.97 4.06 -5.86
CA TYR A 111 -0.29 3.43 -7.01
C TYR A 111 0.73 4.36 -7.69
N ASP A 112 0.39 5.63 -7.90
CA ASP A 112 1.31 6.59 -8.50
C ASP A 112 2.58 6.75 -7.64
N VAL A 113 2.42 6.84 -6.31
CA VAL A 113 3.52 6.88 -5.35
C VAL A 113 4.35 5.60 -5.38
N GLN A 114 3.71 4.43 -5.41
CA GLN A 114 4.37 3.13 -5.52
C GLN A 114 5.24 3.03 -6.77
N TYR A 115 4.69 3.37 -7.94
CA TYR A 115 5.44 3.29 -9.21
C TYR A 115 6.55 4.33 -9.29
N ARG A 116 6.31 5.54 -8.76
CA ARG A 116 7.33 6.58 -8.68
C ARG A 116 8.51 6.11 -7.83
N TRP A 117 8.24 5.55 -6.65
CA TRP A 117 9.29 5.00 -5.79
C TRP A 117 10.07 3.87 -6.49
N LEU A 118 9.37 2.94 -7.16
CA LEU A 118 10.02 1.87 -7.91
C LEU A 118 10.93 2.38 -9.03
N ARG A 119 10.48 3.42 -9.73
CA ARG A 119 11.24 4.07 -10.80
C ARG A 119 12.47 4.75 -10.25
N ASP A 120 12.33 5.54 -9.19
CA ASP A 120 13.41 6.34 -8.61
C ASP A 120 14.48 5.46 -7.95
N THR A 121 14.11 4.28 -7.46
CA THR A 121 15.03 3.30 -6.84
C THR A 121 15.56 2.25 -7.83
N ALA A 122 15.11 2.27 -9.09
CA ALA A 122 15.64 1.39 -10.11
C ALA A 122 16.96 1.94 -10.69
N PRO A 123 17.98 1.10 -10.90
CA PRO A 123 19.24 1.56 -11.48
C PRO A 123 19.08 1.99 -12.94
N ASN A 124 18.04 1.51 -13.63
CA ASN A 124 17.70 1.86 -15.00
C ASN A 124 16.26 1.44 -15.34
N MET A 125 15.78 1.88 -16.51
CA MET A 125 14.42 1.58 -16.99
C MET A 125 14.14 0.10 -17.19
N ARG A 126 15.15 -0.71 -17.55
CA ARG A 126 14.98 -2.15 -17.74
C ARG A 126 14.67 -2.83 -16.41
N GLU A 127 15.44 -2.51 -15.36
CA GLU A 127 15.20 -3.04 -14.02
C GLU A 127 13.87 -2.55 -13.43
N PHE A 128 13.49 -1.29 -13.70
CA PHE A 128 12.15 -0.80 -13.34
C PHE A 128 11.05 -1.66 -13.98
N SER A 129 11.10 -1.88 -15.30
CA SER A 129 10.09 -2.69 -15.99
C SER A 129 10.01 -4.13 -15.47
N ILE A 130 11.15 -4.73 -15.11
CA ILE A 130 11.19 -6.08 -14.51
C ILE A 130 10.52 -6.08 -13.13
N ARG A 131 10.85 -5.11 -12.27
CA ARG A 131 10.25 -4.99 -10.93
C ARG A 131 8.73 -4.76 -11.02
N LEU A 132 8.30 -3.89 -11.93
CA LEU A 132 6.89 -3.61 -12.16
C LEU A 132 6.13 -4.86 -12.64
N ALA A 133 6.72 -5.64 -13.55
CA ALA A 133 6.09 -6.88 -14.03
C ALA A 133 5.92 -7.95 -12.94
N ARG A 134 6.77 -7.97 -11.90
CA ARG A 134 6.65 -8.90 -10.77
C ARG A 134 5.49 -8.60 -9.82
N LEU A 135 5.01 -7.35 -9.81
CA LEU A 135 3.80 -6.98 -9.08
C LEU A 135 2.53 -7.56 -9.72
N GLY A 136 2.65 -8.31 -10.82
CA GLY A 136 1.54 -8.94 -11.52
C GLY A 136 0.66 -7.94 -12.26
N THR A 137 -0.59 -8.35 -12.51
CA THR A 137 -1.56 -7.43 -13.11
C THR A 137 -2.01 -6.44 -12.05
N HIS A 138 -1.72 -5.16 -12.29
CA HIS A 138 -2.28 -4.08 -11.48
C HIS A 138 -3.80 -4.25 -11.38
N PRO A 139 -4.39 -4.12 -10.19
CA PRO A 139 -5.82 -4.26 -10.06
C PRO A 139 -6.50 -3.26 -10.99
N MET A 140 -7.28 -3.80 -11.91
CA MET A 140 -8.18 -3.00 -12.73
C MET A 140 -9.30 -2.53 -11.82
N ILE A 141 -9.11 -1.37 -11.18
CA ILE A 141 -10.13 -0.79 -10.31
C ILE A 141 -11.28 -0.30 -11.20
N PRO A 142 -12.49 -0.88 -11.07
CA PRO A 142 -13.61 -0.48 -11.89
C PRO A 142 -14.01 0.98 -11.61
N PRO A 143 -14.51 1.71 -12.61
CA PRO A 143 -14.94 3.09 -12.42
C PRO A 143 -16.12 3.16 -11.44
N CYS A 144 -16.10 4.18 -10.57
CA CYS A 144 -17.18 4.46 -9.64
C CYS A 144 -18.42 5.03 -10.33
N ARG A 145 -19.61 4.65 -9.85
CA ARG A 145 -20.87 5.30 -10.22
C ARG A 145 -21.13 6.52 -9.32
N PRO A 146 -21.85 7.55 -9.80
CA PRO A 146 -22.25 8.69 -8.97
C PRO A 146 -23.04 8.23 -7.73
N GLY A 147 -22.65 8.71 -6.54
CA GLY A 147 -23.28 8.36 -5.26
C GLY A 147 -23.01 6.94 -4.77
N GLN A 148 -22.11 6.19 -5.41
CA GLN A 148 -21.70 4.88 -4.95
C GLN A 148 -20.87 5.00 -3.66
N ALA A 149 -21.21 4.19 -2.64
CA ALA A 149 -20.41 4.07 -1.44
C ALA A 149 -19.01 3.51 -1.74
N ALA A 150 -18.02 3.85 -0.89
CA ALA A 150 -16.70 3.25 -0.99
C ALA A 150 -16.80 1.70 -0.88
N PRO A 151 -15.93 0.96 -1.59
CA PRO A 151 -15.91 -0.49 -1.48
C PRO A 151 -15.59 -0.93 -0.06
N ALA A 152 -16.14 -2.08 0.33
CA ALA A 152 -15.83 -2.72 1.62
C ALA A 152 -14.48 -3.43 1.59
N ASP A 153 -14.04 -3.86 0.39
CA ASP A 153 -12.81 -4.62 0.20
C ASP A 153 -11.64 -3.69 -0.17
N ALA A 154 -10.44 -4.00 0.32
CA ALA A 154 -9.19 -3.38 -0.14
C ALA A 154 -8.87 -3.81 -1.59
N PRO A 155 -8.17 -2.99 -2.38
CA PRO A 155 -7.73 -3.42 -3.70
C PRO A 155 -6.66 -4.51 -3.56
N GLY A 156 -6.88 -5.66 -4.18
CA GLY A 156 -5.88 -6.74 -4.21
C GLY A 156 -4.78 -6.50 -5.24
N ILE A 157 -3.51 -6.55 -4.84
CA ILE A 157 -2.35 -6.61 -5.74
C ILE A 157 -1.89 -8.07 -5.83
N ALA A 158 -2.21 -8.78 -6.90
CA ALA A 158 -1.72 -10.16 -7.07
C ALA A 158 -0.23 -10.16 -7.48
N PRO A 159 0.70 -10.76 -6.71
CA PRO A 159 2.03 -11.02 -7.22
C PRO A 159 1.95 -12.02 -8.39
N GLY A 160 2.72 -11.76 -9.45
CA GLY A 160 2.79 -12.59 -10.65
C GLY A 160 3.75 -13.76 -10.54
#